data_AF-A0A2T4UH74-F1
#
_entry.id   AF-A0A2T4UH74-F1
#
_cell.length_a   1.000
_cell.length_b   1.000
_cell.length_c   1.000
_cell.angle_alpha   90.00
_cell.angle_beta   90.00
_cell.angle_gamma   90.00
#
_symmetry.space_group_name_H-M   'P 1'
#
loop_
_entity.id
_entity.type
_entity.pdbx_description
1 polymer ?
#
loop_
_entity_poly.entity_id
_entity_poly.type
_entity_poly.pdbx_seq_one_letter_code
_entity_poly.pdbx_strand_id
1 'polypeptide(L)'
;MLPDPIAALLATAAEPLDATADRILDAAVLEAAAVGLQRMRVEDVVRRSGLGRMTVYRRFARRDDLVRALVARETQRFLAATAAAIEAAPRPEEEGVEAFLAGVRFSRTHPMLRRLAETGPGAAMDALAADDGAMLRMGAGFIAQRMLAGSPDASPREVGWVADLLARLYVTYVAVPPTDPDPADEDQLRAYARTVLVPLVEGVVRPRPR
;
A
#
# COMPACT_ATOMS: atom_id res chain seq x y z
N MET A 1 -14.61 20.72 7.67
CA MET A 1 -14.26 19.29 7.75
C MET A 1 -14.85 18.60 6.54
N LEU A 2 -14.04 18.32 5.52
CA LEU A 2 -14.41 17.34 4.50
C LEU A 2 -14.34 15.95 5.15
N PRO A 3 -15.23 14.99 4.81
CA PRO A 3 -15.14 13.63 5.31
C PRO A 3 -13.76 13.07 4.99
N ASP A 4 -13.16 12.34 5.94
CA ASP A 4 -11.86 11.74 5.77
C ASP A 4 -11.92 10.77 4.56
N PRO A 5 -11.21 11.05 3.45
CA PRO A 5 -11.23 10.19 2.27
C PRO A 5 -10.68 8.79 2.58
N ILE A 6 -9.89 8.64 3.65
CA ILE A 6 -9.43 7.35 4.18
C ILE A 6 -10.60 6.62 4.83
N ALA A 7 -11.36 7.28 5.70
CA ALA A 7 -12.57 6.69 6.27
C ALA A 7 -13.61 6.36 5.19
N ALA A 8 -13.73 7.16 4.13
CA ALA A 8 -14.65 6.90 3.02
C ALA A 8 -14.20 5.70 2.16
N LEU A 9 -12.89 5.57 1.86
CA LEU A 9 -12.33 4.44 1.12
C LEU A 9 -12.33 3.14 1.95
N LEU A 10 -12.05 3.23 3.25
CA LEU A 10 -12.13 2.10 4.19
C LEU A 10 -13.59 1.71 4.47
N ALA A 11 -14.51 2.67 4.58
CA ALA A 11 -15.94 2.40 4.82
C ALA A 11 -16.67 1.86 3.58
N THR A 12 -16.30 2.31 2.36
CA THR A 12 -16.81 1.70 1.12
C THR A 12 -16.21 0.31 0.85
N ALA A 13 -15.09 -0.02 1.48
CA ALA A 13 -14.39 -1.30 1.36
C ALA A 13 -14.63 -2.27 2.54
N ALA A 14 -15.50 -1.91 3.50
CA ALA A 14 -15.79 -2.72 4.68
C ALA A 14 -16.74 -3.92 4.39
N GLU A 15 -17.37 -3.98 3.22
CA GLU A 15 -18.12 -5.17 2.80
C GLU A 15 -17.19 -6.16 2.11
N PRO A 16 -17.05 -7.40 2.64
CA PRO A 16 -16.37 -8.47 1.94
C PRO A 16 -16.98 -8.62 0.55
N LEU A 17 -16.15 -8.49 -0.47
CA LEU A 17 -16.57 -8.76 -1.83
C LEU A 17 -16.97 -10.24 -1.95
N ASP A 18 -18.06 -10.50 -2.66
CA ASP A 18 -18.45 -11.87 -2.96
C ASP A 18 -17.39 -12.56 -3.83
N ALA A 19 -17.38 -13.90 -3.84
CA ALA A 19 -16.38 -14.68 -4.59
C ALA A 19 -16.35 -14.38 -6.11
N THR A 20 -17.43 -13.83 -6.67
CA THR A 20 -17.47 -13.42 -8.08
C THR A 20 -16.69 -12.13 -8.27
N ALA A 21 -16.91 -11.13 -7.42
CA ALA A 21 -16.14 -9.90 -7.42
C ALA A 21 -14.64 -10.15 -7.21
N ASP A 22 -14.26 -11.05 -6.30
CA ASP A 22 -12.86 -11.41 -6.10
C ASP A 22 -12.21 -12.01 -7.36
N ARG A 23 -12.90 -12.92 -8.05
CA ARG A 23 -12.41 -13.49 -9.30
C ARG A 23 -12.25 -12.44 -10.40
N ILE A 24 -13.17 -11.47 -10.48
CA ILE A 24 -13.06 -10.34 -11.41
C ILE A 24 -11.83 -9.50 -11.09
N LEU A 25 -11.64 -9.16 -9.81
CA LEU A 25 -10.52 -8.33 -9.39
C LEU A 25 -9.18 -9.05 -9.51
N ASP A 26 -9.10 -10.36 -9.30
CA ASP A 26 -7.89 -11.15 -9.55
C ASP A 26 -7.50 -11.11 -11.04
N ALA A 27 -8.48 -11.23 -11.94
CA ALA A 27 -8.25 -11.01 -13.36
C ALA A 27 -7.82 -9.56 -13.65
N ALA A 28 -8.39 -8.58 -12.96
CA ALA A 28 -8.02 -7.18 -13.11
C ALA A 28 -6.58 -6.88 -12.64
N VAL A 29 -6.10 -7.50 -11.54
CA VAL A 29 -4.70 -7.42 -11.11
C VAL A 29 -3.77 -7.87 -12.23
N LEU A 30 -4.07 -9.00 -12.84
CA LEU A 30 -3.25 -9.57 -13.90
C LEU A 30 -3.28 -8.72 -15.18
N GLU A 31 -4.43 -8.16 -15.56
CA GLU A 31 -4.49 -7.23 -16.68
C GLU A 31 -3.76 -5.91 -16.38
N ALA A 32 -3.95 -5.33 -15.19
CA ALA A 32 -3.22 -4.14 -14.76
C ALA A 32 -1.71 -4.39 -14.72
N ALA A 33 -1.27 -5.59 -14.31
CA ALA A 33 0.13 -5.99 -14.36
C ALA A 33 0.66 -6.21 -15.78
N ALA A 34 -0.20 -6.51 -16.76
CA ALA A 34 0.17 -6.74 -18.15
C ALA A 34 0.16 -5.46 -19.03
N VAL A 35 -0.76 -4.53 -18.78
CA VAL A 35 -0.90 -3.30 -19.61
C VAL A 35 -0.77 -2.00 -18.82
N GLY A 36 -0.84 -2.05 -17.49
CA GLY A 36 -0.88 -0.88 -16.62
C GLY A 36 -2.33 -0.47 -16.32
N LEU A 37 -2.56 0.07 -15.14
CA LEU A 37 -3.90 0.42 -14.66
C LEU A 37 -4.66 1.35 -15.63
N GLN A 38 -3.97 2.35 -16.18
CA GLN A 38 -4.54 3.31 -17.12
C GLN A 38 -4.98 2.71 -18.46
N ARG A 39 -4.31 1.64 -18.93
CA ARG A 39 -4.61 0.99 -20.22
C ARG A 39 -5.53 -0.22 -20.09
N MET A 40 -5.80 -0.68 -18.87
CA MET A 40 -6.68 -1.83 -18.62
C MET A 40 -8.09 -1.58 -19.16
N ARG A 41 -8.65 -2.58 -19.86
CA ARG A 41 -10.02 -2.55 -20.39
C ARG A 41 -10.90 -3.61 -19.70
N VAL A 42 -12.18 -3.30 -19.51
CA VAL A 42 -13.12 -4.22 -18.85
C VAL A 42 -13.30 -5.50 -19.67
N GLU A 43 -13.27 -5.40 -21.00
CA GLU A 43 -13.39 -6.54 -21.91
C GLU A 43 -12.24 -7.55 -21.76
N ASP A 44 -11.03 -7.06 -21.50
CA ASP A 44 -9.86 -7.92 -21.27
C ASP A 44 -9.97 -8.63 -19.92
N VAL A 45 -10.47 -7.92 -18.89
CA VAL A 45 -10.78 -8.50 -17.58
C VAL A 45 -11.88 -9.57 -17.68
N VAL A 46 -12.94 -9.33 -18.46
CA VAL A 46 -13.98 -10.33 -18.75
C VAL A 46 -13.34 -11.59 -19.30
N ARG A 47 -12.53 -11.47 -20.37
CA ARG A 47 -11.85 -12.60 -21.00
C ARG A 47 -10.96 -13.35 -20.01
N ARG A 48 -10.18 -12.64 -19.19
CA ARG A 48 -9.26 -13.27 -18.22
C ARG A 48 -9.97 -13.89 -17.02
N SER A 49 -11.09 -13.33 -16.58
CA SER A 49 -11.85 -13.84 -15.44
C SER A 49 -12.56 -15.18 -15.70
N GLY A 50 -12.74 -15.55 -16.98
CA GLY A 50 -13.56 -16.70 -17.38
C GLY A 50 -15.06 -16.53 -17.10
N LEU A 51 -15.51 -15.34 -16.69
CA LEU A 51 -16.90 -15.03 -16.40
C LEU A 51 -17.59 -14.42 -17.61
N GLY A 52 -18.92 -14.61 -17.70
CA GLY A 52 -19.73 -13.97 -18.74
C GLY A 52 -19.76 -12.44 -18.60
N ARG A 53 -19.79 -11.73 -19.73
CA ARG A 53 -19.81 -10.26 -19.80
C ARG A 53 -20.87 -9.64 -18.87
N MET A 54 -22.11 -10.15 -18.93
CA MET A 54 -23.21 -9.65 -18.09
C MET A 54 -22.91 -9.75 -16.59
N THR A 55 -22.19 -10.78 -16.15
CA THR A 55 -21.79 -10.97 -14.75
C THR A 55 -20.81 -9.90 -14.29
N VAL A 56 -19.82 -9.56 -15.13
CA VAL A 56 -18.82 -8.54 -14.81
C VAL A 56 -19.45 -7.15 -14.76
N TYR A 57 -20.24 -6.78 -15.78
CA TYR A 57 -20.89 -5.47 -15.83
C TYR A 57 -21.97 -5.28 -14.75
N ARG A 58 -22.62 -6.36 -14.30
CA ARG A 58 -23.52 -6.30 -13.13
C ARG A 58 -22.78 -5.90 -11.86
N ARG A 59 -21.52 -6.33 -11.70
CA ARG A 59 -20.73 -6.02 -10.50
C ARG A 59 -19.99 -4.69 -10.60
N PHE A 60 -19.48 -4.37 -11.79
CA PHE A 60 -18.75 -3.14 -12.08
C PHE A 60 -19.27 -2.56 -13.39
N ALA A 61 -20.24 -1.65 -13.29
CA ALA A 61 -20.93 -1.08 -14.45
C ALA A 61 -19.98 -0.23 -15.31
N ARG A 62 -19.05 0.48 -14.67
CA ARG A 62 -18.05 1.31 -15.35
C ARG A 62 -16.65 0.81 -15.05
N ARG A 63 -15.72 1.06 -15.98
CA ARG A 63 -14.29 0.80 -15.81
C ARG A 63 -13.75 1.44 -14.53
N ASP A 64 -14.17 2.66 -14.23
CA ASP A 64 -13.66 3.38 -13.06
C ASP A 64 -14.15 2.75 -11.75
N ASP A 65 -15.34 2.12 -11.75
CA ASP A 65 -15.83 1.37 -10.59
C ASP A 65 -14.95 0.15 -10.33
N LEU A 66 -14.57 -0.56 -11.40
CA LEU A 66 -13.64 -1.69 -11.34
C LEU A 66 -12.25 -1.26 -10.84
N VAL A 67 -11.72 -0.16 -11.37
CA VAL A 67 -10.40 0.37 -10.98
C VAL A 67 -10.40 0.80 -9.51
N ARG A 68 -11.42 1.52 -9.05
CA ARG A 68 -11.52 1.93 -7.63
C ARG A 68 -11.61 0.72 -6.71
N ALA A 69 -12.43 -0.28 -7.05
CA ALA A 69 -12.55 -1.51 -6.26
C ALA A 69 -11.24 -2.31 -6.23
N LEU A 70 -10.53 -2.39 -7.36
CA LEU A 70 -9.22 -3.03 -7.45
C LEU A 70 -8.19 -2.35 -6.53
N VAL A 71 -8.04 -1.03 -6.64
CA VAL A 71 -7.08 -0.26 -5.83
C VAL A 71 -7.43 -0.36 -4.35
N ALA A 72 -8.71 -0.26 -3.98
CA ALA A 72 -9.16 -0.42 -2.60
C ALA A 72 -8.80 -1.80 -2.05
N ARG A 73 -9.10 -2.88 -2.79
CA ARG A 73 -8.80 -4.25 -2.36
C ARG A 73 -7.30 -4.50 -2.20
N GLU A 74 -6.48 -4.12 -3.18
CA GLU A 74 -5.03 -4.35 -3.08
C GLU A 74 -4.40 -3.49 -1.98
N THR A 75 -4.93 -2.30 -1.74
CA THR A 75 -4.56 -1.49 -0.57
C THR A 75 -4.88 -2.22 0.72
N GLN A 76 -6.09 -2.76 0.88
CA GLN A 76 -6.46 -3.51 2.09
C GLN A 76 -5.57 -4.73 2.30
N ARG A 77 -5.25 -5.47 1.22
CA ARG A 77 -4.31 -6.59 1.28
C ARG A 77 -2.92 -6.15 1.76
N PHE A 78 -2.42 -5.03 1.27
CA PHE A 78 -1.16 -4.44 1.72
C PHE A 78 -1.20 -4.06 3.21
N LEU A 79 -2.23 -3.33 3.63
CA LEU A 79 -2.38 -2.89 5.02
C LEU A 79 -2.54 -4.09 5.97
N ALA A 80 -3.32 -5.10 5.59
CA ALA A 80 -3.51 -6.32 6.37
C ALA A 80 -2.22 -7.14 6.47
N ALA A 81 -1.47 -7.30 5.38
CA ALA A 81 -0.18 -7.99 5.41
C ALA A 81 0.84 -7.26 6.31
N THR A 82 0.85 -5.94 6.27
CA THR A 82 1.70 -5.11 7.13
C THR A 82 1.29 -5.23 8.59
N ALA A 83 -0.01 -5.11 8.90
CA ALA A 83 -0.52 -5.26 10.26
C ALA A 83 -0.20 -6.65 10.84
N ALA A 84 -0.43 -7.72 10.07
CA ALA A 84 -0.10 -9.08 10.49
C ALA A 84 1.39 -9.28 10.77
N ALA A 85 2.27 -8.67 9.97
CA ALA A 85 3.71 -8.73 10.21
C ALA A 85 4.11 -7.99 11.50
N ILE A 86 3.49 -6.85 11.78
CA ILE A 86 3.70 -6.10 13.01
C ILE A 86 3.21 -6.91 14.22
N GLU A 87 2.00 -7.48 14.16
CA GLU A 87 1.43 -8.31 15.23
C GLU A 87 2.28 -9.57 15.51
N ALA A 88 2.93 -10.11 14.48
CA ALA A 88 3.83 -11.25 14.59
C ALA A 88 5.26 -10.87 15.03
N ALA A 89 5.55 -9.58 15.26
CA ALA A 89 6.89 -9.15 15.63
C ALA A 89 7.33 -9.79 16.96
N PRO A 90 8.58 -10.28 17.07
CA PRO A 90 9.04 -10.95 18.29
C PRO A 90 9.03 -10.06 19.53
N ARG A 91 9.25 -8.75 19.34
CA ARG A 91 9.32 -7.74 20.40
C ARG A 91 8.76 -6.40 19.90
N PRO A 92 8.19 -5.54 20.77
CA PRO A 92 7.62 -4.25 20.36
C PRO A 92 8.60 -3.35 19.60
N GLU A 93 9.88 -3.35 19.96
CA GLU A 93 10.92 -2.58 19.26
C GLU A 93 11.23 -3.10 17.84
N GLU A 94 10.76 -4.29 17.47
CA GLU A 94 10.92 -4.86 16.13
C GLU A 94 9.71 -4.60 15.22
N GLU A 95 8.62 -4.03 15.74
CA GLU A 95 7.40 -3.72 14.97
C GLU A 95 7.71 -2.90 13.70
N GLY A 96 8.54 -1.86 13.81
CA GLY A 96 8.91 -1.02 12.67
C GLY A 96 9.77 -1.74 11.63
N VAL A 97 10.59 -2.71 12.08
CA VAL A 97 11.41 -3.55 11.20
C VAL A 97 10.52 -4.50 10.42
N GLU A 98 9.62 -5.21 11.09
CA GLU A 98 8.72 -6.17 10.44
C GLU A 98 7.71 -5.48 9.49
N ALA A 99 7.25 -4.27 9.84
CA ALA A 99 6.46 -3.44 8.94
C ALA A 99 7.21 -3.11 7.63
N PHE A 100 8.47 -2.70 7.74
CA PHE A 100 9.30 -2.38 6.58
C PHE A 100 9.53 -3.62 5.70
N LEU A 101 9.90 -4.75 6.31
CA LEU A 101 10.13 -6.01 5.59
C LEU A 101 8.86 -6.49 4.89
N ALA A 102 7.69 -6.38 5.54
CA ALA A 102 6.41 -6.69 4.94
C ALA A 102 6.13 -5.81 3.70
N GLY A 103 6.42 -4.50 3.79
CA GLY A 103 6.25 -3.58 2.68
C GLY A 103 7.14 -3.90 1.48
N VAL A 104 8.42 -4.20 1.73
CA VAL A 104 9.37 -4.61 0.69
C VAL A 104 8.94 -5.94 0.07
N ARG A 105 8.61 -6.96 0.87
CA ARG A 105 8.13 -8.25 0.38
C ARG A 105 6.89 -8.09 -0.50
N PHE A 106 5.89 -7.34 -0.03
CA PHE A 106 4.65 -7.10 -0.77
C PHE A 106 4.94 -6.45 -2.13
N SER A 107 5.80 -5.42 -2.15
CA SER A 107 6.17 -4.72 -3.38
C SER A 107 6.86 -5.62 -4.40
N ARG A 108 7.73 -6.53 -3.94
CA ARG A 108 8.46 -7.48 -4.78
C ARG A 108 7.60 -8.62 -5.32
N THR A 109 6.53 -9.00 -4.61
CA THR A 109 5.66 -10.09 -5.02
C THR A 109 4.40 -9.62 -5.74
N HIS A 110 3.95 -8.39 -5.52
CA HIS A 110 2.70 -7.88 -6.06
C HIS A 110 2.82 -7.52 -7.55
N PRO A 111 2.06 -8.16 -8.46
CA PRO A 111 2.23 -8.00 -9.91
C PRO A 111 2.18 -6.55 -10.41
N MET A 112 1.27 -5.73 -9.87
CA MET A 112 1.15 -4.32 -10.28
C MET A 112 2.32 -3.46 -9.82
N LEU A 113 2.89 -3.75 -8.64
CA LEU A 113 3.99 -2.96 -8.08
C LEU A 113 5.31 -3.33 -8.75
N ARG A 114 5.51 -4.62 -9.06
CA ARG A 114 6.61 -5.08 -9.92
C ARG A 114 6.61 -4.38 -11.28
N ARG A 115 5.45 -4.35 -11.94
CA ARG A 115 5.30 -3.63 -13.20
C ARG A 115 5.65 -2.15 -13.05
N LEU A 116 5.22 -1.53 -11.95
CA LEU A 116 5.51 -0.12 -11.68
C LEU A 116 7.02 0.12 -11.62
N ALA A 117 7.76 -0.74 -10.92
CA ALA A 117 9.22 -0.71 -10.88
C ALA A 117 9.86 -0.90 -12.27
N GLU A 118 9.34 -1.83 -13.08
CA GLU A 118 9.84 -2.13 -14.44
C GLU A 118 9.54 -1.00 -15.44
N THR A 119 8.44 -0.28 -15.26
CA THR A 119 8.04 0.85 -16.13
C THR A 119 8.80 2.13 -15.78
N GLY A 120 9.35 2.22 -14.57
CA GLY A 120 10.14 3.34 -14.08
C GLY A 120 9.33 4.45 -13.41
N PRO A 121 10.03 5.49 -12.90
CA PRO A 121 9.46 6.46 -11.96
C PRO A 121 8.33 7.33 -12.52
N GLY A 122 8.31 7.56 -13.84
CA GLY A 122 7.24 8.35 -14.48
C GLY A 122 5.84 7.76 -14.23
N ALA A 123 5.71 6.43 -14.31
CA ALA A 123 4.43 5.76 -14.07
C ALA A 123 3.95 5.88 -12.62
N ALA A 124 4.87 5.95 -11.65
CA ALA A 124 4.52 6.18 -10.25
C ALA A 124 4.04 7.61 -10.01
N MET A 125 4.69 8.59 -10.65
CA MET A 125 4.27 9.99 -10.59
C MET A 125 2.91 10.19 -11.27
N ASP A 126 2.67 9.56 -12.42
CA ASP A 126 1.37 9.58 -13.08
C ASP A 126 0.26 8.98 -12.21
N ALA A 127 0.55 7.89 -11.50
CA ALA A 127 -0.40 7.27 -10.57
C ALA A 127 -0.74 8.19 -9.39
N LEU A 128 0.27 8.85 -8.79
CA LEU A 128 0.06 9.84 -7.73
C LEU A 128 -0.68 11.09 -8.21
N ALA A 129 -0.42 11.54 -9.44
CA ALA A 129 -1.11 12.68 -10.02
C ALA A 129 -2.58 12.35 -10.31
N ALA A 130 -2.87 11.11 -10.73
CA ALA A 130 -4.22 10.68 -11.09
C ALA A 130 -5.21 10.67 -9.91
N ASP A 131 -4.73 10.63 -8.67
CA ASP A 131 -5.57 10.65 -7.45
C ASP A 131 -5.32 11.86 -6.54
N ASP A 132 -4.67 12.90 -7.07
CA ASP A 132 -4.24 14.09 -6.33
C ASP A 132 -3.45 13.73 -5.05
N GLY A 133 -2.67 12.65 -5.07
CA GLY A 133 -1.88 12.15 -3.95
C GLY A 133 -2.69 11.50 -2.82
N ALA A 134 -3.93 11.08 -3.08
CA ALA A 134 -4.80 10.46 -2.07
C ALA A 134 -4.18 9.18 -1.50
N MET A 135 -3.60 8.32 -2.35
CA MET A 135 -2.93 7.09 -1.93
C MET A 135 -1.73 7.36 -1.02
N LEU A 136 -0.96 8.42 -1.30
CA LEU A 136 0.16 8.82 -0.45
C LEU A 136 -0.32 9.28 0.94
N ARG A 137 -1.35 10.14 0.98
CA ARG A 137 -1.95 10.61 2.24
C ARG A 137 -2.52 9.45 3.06
N MET A 138 -3.13 8.48 2.39
CA MET A 138 -3.65 7.27 3.02
C MET A 138 -2.55 6.42 3.65
N GLY A 139 -1.45 6.18 2.93
CA GLY A 139 -0.29 5.47 3.48
C GLY A 139 0.28 6.17 4.70
N ALA A 140 0.45 7.50 4.63
CA ALA A 140 0.89 8.31 5.77
C ALA A 140 -0.10 8.23 6.96
N GLY A 141 -1.40 8.33 6.71
CA GLY A 141 -2.43 8.20 7.74
C GLY A 141 -2.37 6.84 8.45
N PHE A 142 -2.22 5.75 7.70
CA PHE A 142 -2.08 4.41 8.27
C PHE A 142 -0.84 4.28 9.17
N ILE A 143 0.32 4.74 8.68
CA ILE A 143 1.58 4.70 9.45
C ILE A 143 1.44 5.51 10.74
N ALA A 144 0.88 6.73 10.65
CA ALA A 144 0.67 7.60 11.81
C ALA A 144 -0.26 6.97 12.85
N GLN A 145 -1.38 6.38 12.41
CA GLN A 145 -2.31 5.68 13.30
C GLN A 145 -1.63 4.52 14.04
N ARG A 146 -0.81 3.73 13.34
CA ARG A 146 -0.11 2.60 13.98
C ARG A 146 0.96 3.05 14.96
N MET A 147 1.66 4.16 14.69
CA MET A 147 2.62 4.76 15.62
C MET A 147 1.92 5.30 16.88
N LEU A 148 0.80 6.03 16.72
CA LEU A 148 0.06 6.58 17.85
C LEU A 148 -0.60 5.50 18.72
N ALA A 149 -1.06 4.40 18.12
CA ALA A 149 -1.63 3.27 18.87
C ALA A 149 -0.61 2.65 19.85
N GLY A 150 0.67 2.58 19.47
CA GLY A 150 1.75 2.11 20.35
C GLY A 150 2.37 3.19 21.24
N SER A 151 1.99 4.46 21.06
CA SER A 151 2.59 5.60 21.76
C SER A 151 1.59 6.75 21.88
N PRO A 152 0.57 6.62 22.75
CA PRO A 152 -0.54 7.57 22.83
C PRO A 152 -0.12 8.96 23.31
N ASP A 153 1.01 9.08 24.02
CA ASP A 153 1.58 10.35 24.48
C ASP A 153 2.43 11.07 23.43
N ALA A 154 2.65 10.45 22.26
CA ALA A 154 3.43 11.05 21.17
C ALA A 154 2.69 12.24 20.53
N SER A 155 3.47 13.22 20.04
CA SER A 155 2.93 14.38 19.33
C SER A 155 2.31 13.97 17.99
N PRO A 156 0.99 14.14 17.76
CA PRO A 156 0.37 13.75 16.50
C PRO A 156 0.95 14.48 15.28
N ARG A 157 1.47 15.70 15.49
CA ARG A 157 2.09 16.51 14.44
C ARG A 157 3.46 15.95 14.04
N GLU A 158 4.31 15.61 15.01
CA GLU A 158 5.64 15.06 14.73
C GLU A 158 5.52 13.65 14.13
N VAL A 159 4.59 12.84 14.65
CA VAL A 159 4.24 11.54 14.05
C VAL A 159 3.79 11.72 12.60
N GLY A 160 2.93 12.71 12.32
CA GLY A 160 2.48 13.02 10.96
C GLY A 160 3.62 13.34 9.99
N TRP A 161 4.67 14.02 10.44
CA TRP A 161 5.84 14.31 9.61
C TRP A 161 6.63 13.05 9.25
N VAL A 162 6.91 12.21 10.24
CA VAL A 162 7.63 10.95 10.01
C VAL A 162 6.81 10.02 9.14
N ALA A 163 5.50 9.95 9.35
CA ALA A 163 4.61 9.12 8.54
C ALA A 163 4.53 9.58 7.08
N ASP A 164 4.45 10.89 6.80
CA ASP A 164 4.50 11.44 5.43
C ASP A 164 5.85 11.12 4.78
N LEU A 165 6.97 11.29 5.50
CA LEU A 165 8.31 10.95 5.01
C LEU A 165 8.41 9.46 4.65
N LEU A 166 8.00 8.57 5.54
CA LEU A 166 8.04 7.12 5.31
C LEU A 166 7.15 6.69 4.13
N ALA A 167 5.97 7.29 3.99
CA ALA A 167 5.09 7.01 2.85
C ALA A 167 5.73 7.44 1.51
N ARG A 168 6.40 8.60 1.48
CA ARG A 168 7.14 9.08 0.29
C ARG A 168 8.31 8.17 -0.04
N LEU A 169 9.07 7.76 0.98
CA LEU A 169 10.17 6.81 0.82
C LEU A 169 9.67 5.48 0.27
N TYR A 170 8.55 4.96 0.76
CA TYR A 170 7.94 3.75 0.24
C TYR A 170 7.62 3.86 -1.26
N VAL A 171 6.93 4.93 -1.68
CA VAL A 171 6.60 5.12 -3.10
C VAL A 171 7.88 5.22 -3.95
N THR A 172 8.91 5.91 -3.46
CA THR A 172 10.19 6.00 -4.17
C THR A 172 10.89 4.65 -4.27
N TYR A 173 10.88 3.83 -3.21
CA TYR A 173 11.47 2.49 -3.20
C TYR A 173 10.74 1.50 -4.11
N VAL A 174 9.43 1.69 -4.30
CA VAL A 174 8.67 0.90 -5.28
C VAL A 174 9.01 1.36 -6.71
N ALA A 175 9.04 2.67 -6.95
CA ALA A 175 9.23 3.24 -8.28
C ALA A 175 10.68 3.12 -8.78
N VAL A 176 11.64 3.21 -7.85
CA VAL A 176 13.08 3.13 -8.07
C VAL A 176 13.67 2.28 -6.95
N PRO A 177 13.67 0.93 -7.11
CA PRO A 177 14.20 0.04 -6.10
C PRO A 177 15.65 0.39 -5.74
N PRO A 178 16.00 0.41 -4.43
CA PRO A 178 17.37 0.65 -4.01
C PRO A 178 18.27 -0.49 -4.49
N THR A 179 19.56 -0.19 -4.67
CA THR A 179 20.60 -1.18 -4.93
C THR A 179 21.36 -1.58 -3.66
N ASP A 180 21.24 -0.77 -2.61
CA ASP A 180 21.77 -1.01 -1.26
C ASP A 180 20.81 -0.37 -0.25
N PRO A 181 20.22 -1.13 0.69
CA PRO A 181 20.33 -2.59 0.84
C PRO A 181 19.73 -3.36 -0.34
N ASP A 182 20.25 -4.56 -0.63
CA ASP A 182 19.67 -5.45 -1.64
C ASP A 182 18.23 -5.82 -1.24
N PRO A 183 17.20 -5.48 -2.05
CA PRO A 183 15.82 -5.85 -1.77
C PRO A 183 15.60 -7.36 -1.63
N ALA A 184 16.51 -8.20 -2.15
CA ALA A 184 16.52 -9.66 -2.06
C ALA A 184 17.13 -10.22 -0.77
N ASP A 185 17.90 -9.44 -0.03
CA ASP A 185 18.59 -9.85 1.18
C ASP A 185 17.85 -9.34 2.42
N GLU A 186 17.14 -10.23 3.10
CA GLU A 186 16.35 -9.85 4.28
C GLU A 186 17.22 -9.40 5.47
N ASP A 187 18.45 -9.91 5.59
CA ASP A 187 19.35 -9.53 6.67
C ASP A 187 19.88 -8.10 6.47
N GLN A 188 20.22 -7.73 5.22
CA GLN A 188 20.56 -6.35 4.87
C GLN A 188 19.38 -5.40 5.12
N LEU A 189 18.18 -5.78 4.69
CA LEU A 189 16.97 -4.97 4.92
C LEU A 189 16.67 -4.79 6.41
N ARG A 190 16.84 -5.85 7.22
CA ARG A 190 16.67 -5.80 8.67
C ARG A 190 17.72 -4.90 9.33
N ALA A 191 18.97 -4.99 8.91
CA ALA A 191 20.03 -4.09 9.38
C ALA A 191 19.72 -2.62 9.01
N TYR A 192 19.35 -2.36 7.76
CA TYR A 192 18.97 -1.04 7.28
C TYR A 192 17.79 -0.45 8.07
N ALA A 193 16.72 -1.23 8.27
CA ALA A 193 15.56 -0.79 9.03
C ALA A 193 15.94 -0.40 10.46
N ARG A 194 16.73 -1.23 11.15
CA ARG A 194 17.20 -0.96 12.52
C ARG A 194 18.09 0.27 12.62
N THR A 195 18.99 0.47 11.66
CA THR A 195 19.98 1.55 11.71
C THR A 195 19.44 2.88 11.21
N VAL A 196 18.54 2.87 10.22
CA VAL A 196 18.11 4.09 9.52
C VAL A 196 16.66 4.45 9.81
N LEU A 197 15.74 3.50 9.72
CA LEU A 197 14.30 3.79 9.78
C LEU A 197 13.78 3.84 11.22
N VAL A 198 14.15 2.87 12.07
CA VAL A 198 13.71 2.80 13.46
C VAL A 198 14.06 4.08 14.25
N PRO A 199 15.27 4.66 14.14
CA PRO A 199 15.59 5.91 14.84
C PRO A 199 14.70 7.10 14.46
N LEU A 200 14.21 7.16 13.21
CA LEU A 200 13.27 8.21 12.78
C LEU A 200 11.93 8.10 13.51
N VAL A 201 11.45 6.87 13.70
CA VAL A 201 10.21 6.57 14.44
C VAL A 201 10.41 6.85 15.92
N GLU A 202 11.45 6.28 16.53
CA GLU A 202 11.74 6.44 17.96
C GLU A 202 11.94 7.90 18.37
N GLY A 203 12.53 8.71 17.49
CA GLY A 203 12.76 10.14 17.72
C GLY A 203 11.49 10.98 17.88
N VAL A 204 10.32 10.47 17.48
CA VAL A 204 9.02 11.14 17.62
C VAL A 204 8.03 10.42 18.53
N VAL A 205 8.24 9.12 18.80
CA VAL A 205 7.36 8.35 19.71
C VAL A 205 7.88 8.27 21.15
N ARG A 206 9.19 8.45 21.38
CA ARG A 206 9.75 8.46 22.74
C ARG A 206 9.63 9.86 23.36
N PRO A 207 9.28 9.97 24.65
CA PRO A 207 9.34 11.26 25.34
C PRO A 207 10.78 11.76 25.32
N ARG A 208 11.02 12.99 24.84
CA ARG A 208 12.33 13.62 24.99
C ARG A 208 12.58 13.85 26.50
N PRO A 209 13.78 13.51 27.02
CA PRO A 209 14.12 13.90 28.38
C PRO A 209 14.05 15.43 28.48
N ARG A 210 13.36 15.91 29.53
CA ARG A 210 13.29 17.34 29.87
C ARG A 210 14.65 17.86 30.31
#